data_AF-A0AAE5S6M9-F1
#
_entry.id   AF-A0AAE5S6M9-F1
#
_cell.length_a   1.000
_cell.length_b   1.000
_cell.length_c   1.000
_cell.angle_alpha   90.00
_cell.angle_beta   90.00
_cell.angle_gamma   90.00
#
_symmetry.space_group_name_H-M   'P 1'
#
loop_
_entity.id
_entity.type
_entity.pdbx_description
1 polymer ?
#
loop_
_entity_poly.entity_id
_entity_poly.type
_entity_poly.pdbx_seq_one_letter_code
_entity_poly.pdbx_strand_id
1 'polypeptide(L)'
;MADLMLFDEQGGELYVEVKIRANNPKGRDLVAGFKQIQQGQSEGKDVEIWNFNVEKLGLEIQARDGDVLVRHKLFPINIWEVTERGIFARDQVVSRVEGWVQSITAFYNVVVEWFSEIPSVSFETSRTVSMSEELMQKFAVGDKELPILDVISGGKVLASFVPRGLWVIGALGRIDAITPIQTRIIVLRPNEDQPPEWNLVSSESRQKTELLTKEVMMRLLEVA
;
A
#
# COMPACT_ATOMS: atom_id res chain seq x y z
N MET A 1 13.63 -33.46 7.46
CA MET A 1 13.37 -33.62 8.91
C MET A 1 12.38 -32.52 9.24
N ALA A 2 11.21 -32.86 9.78
CA ALA A 2 10.18 -31.86 10.10
C ALA A 2 10.63 -31.03 11.29
N ASP A 3 10.27 -29.75 11.31
CA ASP A 3 10.61 -28.84 12.41
C ASP A 3 9.63 -28.99 13.57
N LEU A 4 8.37 -29.28 13.25
CA LEU A 4 7.30 -29.53 14.21
C LEU A 4 6.53 -30.79 13.80
N MET A 5 5.97 -31.46 14.80
CA MET A 5 5.02 -32.55 14.62
C MET A 5 3.78 -32.21 15.43
N LEU A 6 2.65 -32.10 14.74
CA LEU A 6 1.35 -31.80 15.31
C LEU A 6 0.50 -33.06 15.27
N PHE A 7 -0.45 -33.15 16.20
CA PHE A 7 -1.40 -34.26 16.27
C PHE A 7 -2.80 -33.68 16.17
N ASP A 8 -3.63 -34.26 15.30
CA ASP A 8 -5.06 -33.95 15.29
C ASP A 8 -5.78 -34.61 16.48
N GLU A 9 -7.07 -34.31 16.66
CA GLU A 9 -7.90 -34.87 17.74
C GLU A 9 -8.06 -36.40 17.66
N GLN A 10 -7.78 -37.00 16.51
CA GLN A 10 -7.87 -38.44 16.24
C GLN A 10 -6.50 -39.13 16.35
N GLY A 11 -5.43 -38.38 16.66
CA GLY A 11 -4.06 -38.87 16.76
C GLY A 11 -3.33 -38.98 15.42
N GLY A 12 -3.88 -38.42 14.34
CA GLY A 12 -3.22 -38.27 13.06
C GLY A 12 -1.99 -37.36 13.15
N GLU A 13 -0.87 -37.79 12.56
CA GLU A 13 0.40 -37.07 12.59
C GLU A 13 0.50 -36.09 11.42
N LEU A 14 0.73 -34.82 11.72
CA LEU A 14 1.03 -33.77 10.76
C LEU A 14 2.46 -33.28 10.93
N TYR A 15 3.26 -33.40 9.88
CA TYR A 15 4.65 -32.99 9.85
C TYR A 15 4.77 -31.59 9.25
N VAL A 16 5.25 -30.63 10.03
CA VAL A 16 5.34 -29.23 9.60
C VAL A 16 6.82 -28.84 9.42
N GLU A 17 7.16 -28.34 8.24
CA GLU A 17 8.44 -27.67 7.97
C GLU A 17 8.21 -26.15 8.00
N VAL A 18 8.92 -25.45 8.88
CA VAL A 18 8.78 -24.02 9.11
C VAL A 18 9.90 -23.26 8.42
N LYS A 19 9.53 -22.44 7.44
CA LYS A 19 10.43 -21.59 6.66
C LYS A 19 10.27 -20.14 7.10
N ILE A 20 11.20 -19.66 7.92
CA ILE A 20 11.25 -18.26 8.37
C ILE A 20 12.03 -17.43 7.35
N ARG A 21 11.43 -16.35 6.84
CA ARG A 21 12.01 -15.52 5.77
C ARG A 21 11.64 -14.05 5.95
N ALA A 22 12.49 -13.16 5.43
CA ALA A 22 12.19 -11.73 5.34
C ALA A 22 11.12 -11.41 4.29
N ASN A 23 11.02 -12.23 3.24
CA ASN A 23 10.14 -11.99 2.09
C ASN A 23 9.15 -13.14 1.88
N ASN A 24 8.02 -12.84 1.24
CA ASN A 24 7.06 -13.87 0.81
C ASN A 24 7.72 -14.89 -0.11
N PRO A 25 7.29 -16.17 -0.06
CA PRO A 25 7.84 -17.21 -0.92
C PRO A 25 7.62 -16.87 -2.41
N LYS A 26 8.66 -17.00 -3.23
CA LYS A 26 8.57 -16.80 -4.68
C LYS A 26 8.05 -18.06 -5.36
N GLY A 27 7.66 -17.97 -6.64
CA GLY A 27 7.16 -19.12 -7.41
C GLY A 27 8.03 -20.38 -7.30
N ARG A 28 9.36 -20.23 -7.33
CA ARG A 28 10.30 -21.34 -7.17
C ARG A 28 10.24 -22.00 -5.79
N ASP A 29 10.04 -21.21 -4.74
CA ASP A 29 9.98 -21.68 -3.35
C ASP A 29 8.71 -22.51 -3.14
N LEU A 30 7.62 -22.03 -3.74
CA LEU A 30 6.32 -22.69 -3.71
C LEU A 30 6.37 -24.03 -4.45
N VAL A 31 6.98 -24.06 -5.65
CA VAL A 31 7.18 -25.32 -6.39
C VAL A 31 8.04 -26.30 -5.58
N ALA A 32 9.10 -25.84 -4.93
CA ALA A 32 9.92 -26.69 -4.07
C ALA A 32 9.13 -27.23 -2.87
N GLY A 33 8.33 -26.39 -2.21
CA GLY A 33 7.46 -26.82 -1.11
C GLY A 33 6.46 -27.90 -1.53
N PHE A 34 5.82 -27.74 -2.69
CA PHE A 34 4.89 -28.74 -3.20
C PHE A 34 5.56 -30.09 -3.54
N LYS A 35 6.79 -30.06 -4.05
CA LYS A 35 7.57 -31.30 -4.25
C LYS A 35 7.87 -32.00 -2.93
N GLN A 36 8.18 -31.25 -1.87
CA GLN A 36 8.41 -31.82 -0.53
C GLN A 36 7.13 -32.47 0.01
N ILE A 37 5.98 -31.82 -0.15
CA ILE A 37 4.68 -32.38 0.26
C ILE A 37 4.39 -33.69 -0.47
N GLN A 38 4.58 -33.74 -1.79
CA GLN A 38 4.40 -34.96 -2.59
C GLN A 38 5.37 -36.07 -2.19
N GLN A 39 6.62 -35.73 -1.86
CA GLN A 39 7.58 -36.71 -1.36
C GLN A 39 7.14 -37.26 0.01
N GLY A 40 6.73 -36.40 0.94
CA GLY A 40 6.18 -36.82 2.23
C GLY A 40 5.00 -37.78 2.08
N GLN A 41 4.10 -37.49 1.15
CA GLN A 41 2.98 -38.37 0.82
C GLN A 41 3.45 -39.75 0.33
N SER A 42 4.48 -39.81 -0.54
CA SER A 42 5.04 -41.09 -1.00
C SER A 42 5.66 -41.92 0.13
N GLU A 43 6.03 -41.27 1.24
CA GLU A 43 6.52 -41.88 2.47
C GLU A 43 5.41 -42.17 3.49
N GLY A 44 4.13 -41.93 3.14
CA GLY A 44 2.98 -42.13 4.02
C GLY A 44 2.81 -41.06 5.10
N LYS A 45 3.39 -39.88 4.93
CA LYS A 45 3.33 -38.77 5.89
C LYS A 45 2.46 -37.64 5.34
N ASP A 46 1.67 -37.03 6.22
CA ASP A 46 1.03 -35.76 5.92
C ASP A 46 1.99 -34.61 6.23
N VAL A 47 2.27 -33.77 5.23
CA VAL A 47 3.32 -32.76 5.31
C VAL A 47 2.78 -31.41 4.91
N GLU A 48 3.07 -30.41 5.73
CA GLU A 48 2.82 -29.00 5.43
C GLU A 48 4.10 -28.17 5.45
N ILE A 49 4.15 -27.18 4.57
CA ILE A 49 5.25 -26.21 4.50
C ILE A 49 4.73 -24.83 4.91
N TRP A 50 5.19 -24.35 6.06
CA TRP A 50 4.76 -23.09 6.65
C TRP A 50 5.78 -22.00 6.37
N ASN A 51 5.44 -21.04 5.51
CA ASN A 51 6.31 -19.92 5.17
C ASN A 51 5.92 -18.70 6.03
N PHE A 52 6.73 -18.38 7.03
CA PHE A 52 6.52 -17.22 7.88
C PHE A 52 7.36 -16.03 7.41
N ASN A 53 6.69 -14.95 7.02
CA ASN A 53 7.31 -13.69 6.66
C ASN A 53 7.47 -12.81 7.89
N VAL A 54 8.71 -12.59 8.36
CA VAL A 54 8.96 -11.79 9.56
C VAL A 54 8.80 -10.28 9.36
N GLU A 55 8.94 -9.78 8.13
CA GLU A 55 8.80 -8.34 7.85
C GLU A 55 7.35 -7.91 7.67
N LYS A 56 6.49 -8.83 7.19
CA LYS A 56 5.05 -8.58 6.96
C LYS A 56 4.14 -9.37 7.88
N LEU A 57 4.72 -10.16 8.78
CA LEU A 57 4.07 -11.00 9.81
C LEU A 57 3.01 -11.95 9.27
N GLY A 58 3.11 -12.29 7.99
CA GLY A 58 2.19 -13.18 7.29
C GLY A 58 2.65 -14.63 7.37
N LEU A 59 1.69 -15.54 7.39
CA LEU A 59 1.93 -16.98 7.30
C LEU A 59 1.26 -17.51 6.02
N GLU A 60 2.05 -18.14 5.16
CA GLU A 60 1.59 -18.84 3.97
C GLU A 60 1.87 -20.33 4.10
N ILE A 61 0.80 -21.12 4.23
CA ILE A 61 0.84 -22.57 4.41
C ILE A 61 0.62 -23.23 3.05
N GLN A 62 1.52 -24.13 2.67
CA GLN A 62 1.31 -25.08 1.59
C GLN A 62 0.91 -26.40 2.21
N ALA A 63 -0.24 -26.92 1.79
CA ALA A 63 -0.82 -28.13 2.33
C ALA A 63 -1.45 -28.96 1.20
N ARG A 64 -2.01 -30.10 1.60
CA ARG A 64 -2.80 -30.98 0.74
C ARG A 64 -4.23 -31.03 1.30
N ASP A 65 -5.21 -30.88 0.42
CA ASP A 65 -6.63 -31.09 0.71
C ASP A 65 -7.16 -32.15 -0.26
N GLY A 66 -7.41 -33.35 0.24
CA GLY A 66 -7.64 -34.52 -0.61
C GLY A 66 -6.44 -34.73 -1.54
N ASP A 67 -6.65 -34.85 -2.85
CA ASP A 67 -5.55 -34.99 -3.82
C ASP A 67 -5.06 -33.66 -4.42
N VAL A 68 -5.54 -32.53 -3.89
CA VAL A 68 -5.22 -31.21 -4.40
C VAL A 68 -4.20 -30.53 -3.50
N LEU A 69 -3.18 -29.94 -4.11
CA LEU A 69 -2.25 -29.06 -3.41
C LEU A 69 -2.87 -27.68 -3.24
N VAL A 70 -2.97 -27.24 -2.00
CA VAL A 70 -3.63 -25.99 -1.62
C VAL A 70 -2.65 -25.03 -0.96
N ARG A 71 -3.09 -23.78 -0.86
CA ARG A 71 -2.33 -22.69 -0.26
C ARG A 71 -3.26 -21.86 0.59
N HIS A 72 -2.93 -21.74 1.86
CA HIS A 72 -3.64 -20.88 2.80
C HIS A 72 -2.75 -19.68 3.14
N LYS A 73 -3.28 -18.48 2.94
CA LYS A 73 -2.65 -17.24 3.41
C LYS A 73 -3.41 -16.76 4.61
N LEU A 74 -2.74 -16.71 5.75
CA LEU A 74 -3.30 -16.16 6.97
C LEU A 74 -3.03 -14.67 7.03
N PHE A 75 -3.95 -13.94 7.66
CA PHE A 75 -3.78 -12.52 7.89
C PHE A 75 -2.52 -12.27 8.74
N PRO A 76 -1.78 -11.19 8.45
CA PRO A 76 -0.67 -10.78 9.29
C PRO A 76 -1.07 -10.63 10.75
N ILE A 77 -0.18 -11.04 11.65
CA ILE A 77 -0.39 -10.85 13.09
C ILE A 77 -0.57 -9.35 13.37
N ASN A 78 -1.62 -9.01 14.11
CA ASN A 78 -1.86 -7.64 14.53
C ASN A 78 -0.86 -7.25 15.63
N ILE A 79 0.05 -6.32 15.33
CA ILE A 79 0.92 -5.69 16.32
C ILE A 79 0.24 -4.43 16.84
N TRP A 80 0.38 -4.18 18.14
CA TRP A 80 -0.12 -2.98 18.78
C TRP A 80 0.88 -2.45 19.80
N GLU A 81 0.77 -1.16 20.10
CA GLU A 81 1.49 -0.50 21.20
C GLU A 81 0.53 0.33 22.04
N VAL A 82 0.88 0.54 23.31
CA VAL A 82 0.15 1.47 24.19
C VAL A 82 0.76 2.85 24.03
N THR A 83 -0.07 3.83 23.69
CA THR A 83 0.27 5.25 23.58
C THR A 83 -0.46 6.05 24.65
N GLU A 84 -0.12 7.33 24.80
CA GLU A 84 -0.88 8.26 25.67
C GLU A 84 -2.37 8.37 25.29
N ARG A 85 -2.72 8.02 24.04
CA ARG A 85 -4.08 8.08 23.50
C ARG A 85 -4.79 6.72 23.50
N GLY A 86 -4.19 5.69 24.08
CA GLY A 86 -4.69 4.31 24.11
C GLY A 86 -3.93 3.37 23.17
N ILE A 87 -4.55 2.27 22.79
CA ILE A 87 -3.94 1.23 21.94
C ILE A 87 -3.85 1.74 20.50
N PHE A 88 -2.64 1.73 19.94
CA PHE A 88 -2.39 1.98 18.52
C PHE A 88 -1.97 0.68 17.84
N ALA A 89 -2.78 0.21 16.89
CA ALA A 89 -2.67 -1.12 16.27
C ALA A 89 -2.35 -1.04 14.78
N ARG A 90 -1.79 -2.14 14.25
CA ARG A 90 -1.47 -2.31 12.82
C ARG A 90 -2.67 -2.02 11.92
N ASP A 91 -3.86 -2.45 12.32
CA ASP A 91 -5.07 -2.24 11.52
C ASP A 91 -5.40 -0.75 11.31
N GLN A 92 -5.04 0.11 12.26
CA GLN A 92 -5.18 1.56 12.09
C GLN A 92 -4.18 2.10 11.05
N VAL A 93 -2.97 1.56 10.99
CA VAL A 93 -1.98 1.88 9.96
C VAL A 93 -2.48 1.42 8.59
N VAL A 94 -2.97 0.18 8.49
CA VAL A 94 -3.55 -0.38 7.25
C VAL A 94 -4.72 0.47 6.76
N SER A 95 -5.68 0.79 7.64
CA SER A 95 -6.84 1.61 7.30
C SER A 95 -6.45 3.00 6.82
N ARG A 96 -5.45 3.64 7.45
CA ARG A 96 -4.95 4.94 6.99
C ARG A 96 -4.27 4.86 5.63
N VAL A 97 -3.47 3.83 5.39
CA VAL A 97 -2.83 3.59 4.08
C VAL A 97 -3.90 3.40 2.99
N GLU A 98 -4.93 2.61 3.25
CA GLU A 98 -6.02 2.39 2.29
C GLU A 98 -6.83 3.65 2.02
N GLY A 99 -7.20 4.40 3.06
CA GLY A 99 -7.88 5.69 2.93
C GLY A 99 -7.05 6.73 2.16
N TRP A 100 -5.72 6.68 2.29
CA TRP A 100 -4.82 7.52 1.53
C TRP A 100 -4.82 7.20 0.03
N VAL A 101 -4.74 5.91 -0.33
CA VAL A 101 -4.83 5.46 -1.74
C VAL A 101 -6.15 5.90 -2.37
N GLN A 102 -7.25 5.75 -1.63
CA GLN A 102 -8.57 6.19 -2.08
C GLN A 102 -8.61 7.71 -2.28
N SER A 103 -8.01 8.46 -1.36
CA SER A 103 -7.96 9.93 -1.43
C SER A 103 -7.15 10.42 -2.64
N ILE A 104 -6.01 9.80 -2.94
CA ILE A 104 -5.21 10.09 -4.16
C ILE A 104 -6.03 9.80 -5.42
N THR A 105 -6.71 8.65 -5.45
CA THR A 105 -7.53 8.25 -6.61
C THR A 105 -8.68 9.23 -6.83
N ALA A 106 -9.38 9.62 -5.77
CA ALA A 106 -10.44 10.62 -5.82
C ALA A 106 -9.90 11.99 -6.28
N PHE A 107 -8.74 12.42 -5.78
CA PHE A 107 -8.08 13.64 -6.22
C PHE A 107 -7.78 13.62 -7.72
N TYR A 108 -7.22 12.53 -8.23
CA TYR A 108 -6.91 12.39 -9.66
C TYR A 108 -8.16 12.42 -10.53
N ASN A 109 -9.25 11.78 -10.10
CA ASN A 109 -10.52 11.84 -10.83
C ASN A 109 -11.04 13.28 -10.95
N VAL A 110 -10.94 14.07 -9.87
CA VAL A 110 -11.34 15.49 -9.89
C VAL A 110 -10.46 16.30 -10.84
N VAL A 111 -9.14 16.07 -10.83
CA VAL A 111 -8.24 16.72 -11.79
C VAL A 111 -8.59 16.34 -13.23
N VAL A 112 -8.80 15.06 -13.51
CA VAL A 112 -9.18 14.59 -14.85
C VAL A 112 -10.50 15.24 -15.29
N GLU A 113 -11.51 15.25 -14.43
CA GLU A 113 -12.79 15.89 -14.70
C GLU A 113 -12.62 17.36 -15.09
N TRP A 114 -11.84 18.13 -14.34
CA TRP A 114 -11.62 19.55 -14.59
C TRP A 114 -11.00 19.87 -15.96
N PHE A 115 -10.15 19.00 -16.51
CA PHE A 115 -9.39 19.28 -17.74
C PHE A 115 -9.73 18.36 -18.93
N SER A 116 -10.60 17.36 -18.75
CA SER A 116 -11.00 16.39 -19.80
C SER A 116 -11.64 17.01 -21.03
N GLU A 117 -12.23 18.20 -20.91
CA GLU A 117 -12.85 18.92 -22.03
C GLU A 117 -11.83 19.66 -22.92
N ILE A 118 -10.56 19.73 -22.51
CA ILE A 118 -9.50 20.43 -23.27
C ILE A 118 -8.87 19.45 -24.26
N PRO A 119 -9.06 19.60 -25.59
CA PRO A 119 -8.68 18.56 -26.56
C PRO A 119 -7.17 18.29 -26.64
N SER A 120 -6.34 19.27 -26.27
CA SER A 120 -4.88 19.12 -26.27
C SER A 120 -4.35 18.43 -25.01
N VAL A 121 -5.18 18.24 -23.98
CA VAL A 121 -4.79 17.68 -22.69
C VAL A 121 -5.09 16.18 -22.63
N SER A 122 -4.15 15.42 -22.10
CA SER A 122 -4.23 13.99 -21.84
C SER A 122 -3.63 13.66 -20.48
N PHE A 123 -3.91 12.46 -19.97
CA PHE A 123 -3.53 12.05 -18.62
C PHE A 123 -2.85 10.68 -18.64
N GLU A 124 -1.78 10.52 -17.85
CA GLU A 124 -1.09 9.25 -17.68
C GLU A 124 -0.86 8.92 -16.21
N THR A 125 -0.96 7.64 -15.87
CA THR A 125 -0.71 7.09 -14.51
C THR A 125 0.22 5.89 -14.51
N SER A 126 1.04 5.76 -15.57
CA SER A 126 1.95 4.63 -15.77
C SER A 126 3.11 4.60 -14.78
N ARG A 127 3.49 5.77 -14.24
CA ARG A 127 4.57 5.92 -13.27
C ARG A 127 4.04 5.77 -11.85
N THR A 128 4.86 5.20 -10.98
CA THR A 128 4.55 5.04 -9.56
C THR A 128 5.66 5.61 -8.67
N VAL A 129 5.30 5.87 -7.41
CA VAL A 129 6.23 6.13 -6.31
C VAL A 129 5.97 5.13 -5.20
N SER A 130 7.04 4.60 -4.62
CA SER A 130 6.94 3.68 -3.49
C SER A 130 6.69 4.45 -2.19
N MET A 131 5.61 4.10 -1.50
CA MET A 131 5.32 4.55 -0.14
C MET A 131 5.79 3.49 0.84
N SER A 132 6.85 3.83 1.57
CA SER A 132 7.40 3.04 2.68
C SER A 132 7.70 4.01 3.83
N GLU A 133 6.69 4.29 4.67
CA GLU A 133 6.82 5.21 5.79
C GLU A 133 7.15 4.48 7.10
N GLU A 134 7.73 5.21 8.06
CA GLU A 134 8.21 4.64 9.33
C GLU A 134 7.12 3.85 10.08
N LEU A 135 5.89 4.38 10.12
CA LEU A 135 4.76 3.67 10.75
C LEU A 135 4.37 2.40 9.99
N MET A 136 4.54 2.35 8.67
CA MET A 136 4.31 1.11 7.93
C MET A 136 5.36 0.07 8.29
N GLN A 137 6.64 0.46 8.38
CA GLN A 137 7.72 -0.45 8.76
C GLN A 137 7.55 -0.96 10.19
N LYS A 138 7.28 -0.05 11.14
CA LYS A 138 7.08 -0.35 12.55
C LYS A 138 5.94 -1.35 12.79
N PHE A 139 4.85 -1.24 12.01
CA PHE A 139 3.68 -2.11 12.12
C PHE A 139 3.63 -3.21 11.06
N ALA A 140 4.76 -3.51 10.39
CA ALA A 140 4.86 -4.58 9.39
C ALA A 140 3.79 -4.50 8.28
N VAL A 141 3.48 -3.28 7.84
CA VAL A 141 2.61 -3.00 6.71
C VAL A 141 3.45 -3.01 5.43
N GLY A 142 2.90 -3.64 4.38
CA GLY A 142 3.52 -3.70 3.05
C GLY A 142 3.73 -2.32 2.45
N ASP A 143 4.86 -2.11 1.78
CA ASP A 143 5.06 -0.93 0.93
C ASP A 143 3.96 -0.89 -0.14
N LYS A 144 3.60 0.31 -0.58
CA LYS A 144 2.57 0.51 -1.61
C LYS A 144 3.12 1.34 -2.75
N GLU A 145 2.93 0.87 -3.97
CA GLU A 145 3.16 1.67 -5.17
C GLU A 145 1.94 2.59 -5.37
N LEU A 146 2.19 3.89 -5.35
CA LEU A 146 1.17 4.91 -5.57
C LEU A 146 1.32 5.48 -6.98
N PRO A 147 0.25 5.60 -7.77
CA PRO A 147 0.33 6.19 -9.10
C PRO A 147 0.74 7.66 -9.02
N ILE A 148 1.48 8.12 -10.02
CA ILE A 148 1.72 9.54 -10.29
C ILE A 148 0.79 9.94 -11.42
N LEU A 149 0.02 11.02 -11.26
CA LEU A 149 -0.78 11.57 -12.35
C LEU A 149 0.05 12.59 -13.12
N ASP A 150 0.30 12.31 -14.39
CA ASP A 150 0.88 13.24 -15.36
C ASP A 150 -0.23 13.89 -16.19
N VAL A 151 -0.23 15.22 -16.23
CA VAL A 151 -1.08 16.02 -17.13
C VAL A 151 -0.22 16.46 -18.30
N ILE A 152 -0.59 16.06 -19.50
CA ILE A 152 0.22 16.22 -20.72
C ILE A 152 -0.56 17.10 -21.70
N SER A 153 0.07 18.14 -22.24
CA SER A 153 -0.50 18.97 -23.30
C SER A 153 0.47 19.13 -24.46
N GLY A 154 -0.01 18.87 -25.68
CA GLY A 154 0.83 18.97 -26.89
C GLY A 154 2.09 18.09 -26.84
N GLY A 155 2.02 16.94 -26.17
CA GLY A 155 3.14 16.01 -25.99
C GLY A 155 4.15 16.40 -24.91
N LYS A 156 3.88 17.43 -24.10
CA LYS A 156 4.74 17.86 -22.98
C LYS A 156 3.99 17.71 -21.66
N VAL A 157 4.71 17.27 -20.61
CA VAL A 157 4.17 17.24 -19.25
C VAL A 157 3.99 18.67 -18.75
N LEU A 158 2.75 19.08 -18.51
CA LEU A 158 2.40 20.35 -17.85
C LEU A 158 2.57 20.27 -16.35
N ALA A 159 2.18 19.15 -15.76
CA ALA A 159 2.40 18.88 -14.35
C ALA A 159 2.42 17.37 -14.05
N SER A 160 3.18 17.01 -13.02
CA SER A 160 3.13 15.71 -12.36
C SER A 160 2.63 15.89 -10.93
N PHE A 161 1.58 15.17 -10.55
CA PHE A 161 1.08 15.10 -9.18
C PHE A 161 1.63 13.86 -8.49
N VAL A 162 2.62 14.04 -7.63
CA VAL A 162 3.37 12.96 -6.98
C VAL A 162 2.96 12.84 -5.52
N PRO A 163 2.39 11.70 -5.07
CA PRO A 163 2.16 11.45 -3.65
C PRO A 163 3.47 11.44 -2.87
N ARG A 164 3.54 12.11 -1.72
CA ARG A 164 4.80 12.21 -0.93
C ARG A 164 4.73 11.65 0.47
N GLY A 165 3.57 11.73 1.13
CA GLY A 165 3.45 11.18 2.48
C GLY A 165 2.04 11.31 3.02
N LEU A 166 1.66 10.32 3.81
CA LEU A 166 0.41 10.21 4.53
C LEU A 166 0.50 10.88 5.90
N TRP A 167 1.57 10.61 6.66
CA TRP A 167 1.72 11.12 8.02
C TRP A 167 2.40 12.50 8.04
N VAL A 168 1.67 13.53 7.61
CA VAL A 168 2.13 14.92 7.57
C VAL A 168 1.58 15.70 8.77
N ILE A 169 2.44 16.43 9.48
CA ILE A 169 2.00 17.25 10.63
C ILE A 169 0.97 18.30 10.16
N GLY A 170 -0.23 18.25 10.73
CA GLY A 170 -1.32 19.17 10.42
C GLY A 170 -2.14 18.85 9.17
N ALA A 171 -1.89 17.69 8.54
CA ALA A 171 -2.60 17.24 7.34
C ALA A 171 -2.83 15.72 7.37
N LEU A 172 -3.74 15.24 6.51
CA LEU A 172 -4.05 13.82 6.29
C LEU A 172 -3.31 13.23 5.09
N GLY A 173 -2.44 14.02 4.46
CA GLY A 173 -1.55 13.59 3.40
C GLY A 173 -1.06 14.74 2.53
N ARG A 174 -0.08 14.45 1.68
CA ARG A 174 0.58 15.43 0.81
C ARG A 174 0.80 14.88 -0.59
N ILE A 175 0.48 15.72 -1.58
CA ILE A 175 0.84 15.57 -2.98
C ILE A 175 1.69 16.77 -3.38
N ASP A 176 2.79 16.53 -4.08
CA ASP A 176 3.54 17.60 -4.73
C ASP A 176 3.05 17.73 -6.17
N ALA A 177 2.66 18.94 -6.57
CA ALA A 177 2.40 19.30 -7.95
C ALA A 177 3.68 19.90 -8.55
N ILE A 178 4.31 19.14 -9.45
CA ILE A 178 5.57 19.49 -10.09
C ILE A 178 5.27 19.98 -11.49
N THR A 179 5.51 21.26 -11.76
CA THR A 179 5.44 21.85 -13.11
C THR A 179 6.86 22.09 -13.64
N PRO A 180 7.04 22.45 -14.93
CA PRO A 180 8.36 22.79 -15.47
C PRO A 180 9.07 23.94 -14.73
N ILE A 181 8.32 24.75 -13.97
CA ILE A 181 8.79 26.04 -13.44
C ILE A 181 8.88 26.00 -11.93
N GLN A 182 8.06 25.19 -11.26
CA GLN A 182 8.04 25.11 -9.80
C GLN A 182 7.41 23.83 -9.28
N THR A 183 7.71 23.54 -8.02
CA THR A 183 6.96 22.57 -7.22
C THR A 183 6.05 23.31 -6.25
N ARG A 184 4.80 22.88 -6.17
CA ARG A 184 3.81 23.34 -5.19
C ARG A 184 3.33 22.17 -4.35
N ILE A 185 2.97 22.47 -3.11
CA ILE A 185 2.54 21.47 -2.13
C ILE A 185 1.02 21.54 -2.04
N ILE A 186 0.38 20.39 -2.19
CA ILE A 186 -1.05 20.19 -1.98
C ILE A 186 -1.20 19.26 -0.76
N VAL A 187 -2.05 19.64 0.19
CA VAL A 187 -2.31 18.86 1.40
C VAL A 187 -3.78 18.52 1.53
N LEU A 188 -4.07 17.32 2.01
CA LEU A 188 -5.41 16.93 2.42
C LEU A 188 -5.61 17.40 3.86
N ARG A 189 -6.59 18.27 4.13
CA ARG A 189 -6.82 18.80 5.47
C ARG A 189 -8.05 18.14 6.10
N PRO A 190 -8.01 17.81 7.41
CA PRO A 190 -9.22 17.43 8.11
C PRO A 190 -10.19 18.61 8.15
N ASN A 191 -11.47 18.33 8.02
CA ASN A 191 -12.58 19.26 8.26
C ASN A 191 -13.48 18.60 9.31
N GLU A 192 -13.78 19.31 10.41
CA GLU A 192 -14.41 18.70 11.59
C GLU A 192 -15.81 18.15 11.30
N ASP A 193 -16.55 18.79 10.38
CA ASP A 193 -17.95 18.46 10.07
C ASP A 193 -18.17 18.04 8.61
N GLN A 194 -17.11 17.95 7.81
CA GLN A 194 -17.20 17.66 6.37
C GLN A 194 -16.09 16.69 5.92
N PRO A 195 -16.22 16.08 4.74
CA PRO A 195 -15.13 15.32 4.15
C PRO A 195 -13.84 16.15 4.07
N PRO A 196 -12.66 15.52 4.23
CA PRO A 196 -11.39 16.21 4.08
C PRO A 196 -11.24 16.93 2.74
N GLU A 197 -10.61 18.10 2.75
CA GLU A 197 -10.49 18.96 1.58
C GLU A 197 -9.04 19.13 1.12
N TRP A 198 -8.85 19.11 -0.19
CA TRP A 198 -7.56 19.39 -0.80
C TRP A 198 -7.28 20.89 -0.82
N ASN A 199 -6.10 21.26 -0.38
CA ASN A 199 -5.69 22.63 -0.20
C ASN A 199 -4.31 22.87 -0.81
N LEU A 200 -4.14 23.95 -1.55
CA LEU A 200 -2.85 24.42 -2.05
C LEU A 200 -2.13 25.20 -0.95
N VAL A 201 -0.89 24.83 -0.64
CA VAL A 201 -0.06 25.57 0.31
C VAL A 201 0.54 26.80 -0.38
N SER A 202 0.43 27.96 0.28
CA SER A 202 0.99 29.21 -0.23
C SER A 202 2.52 29.14 -0.34
N SER A 203 3.06 29.71 -1.42
CA SER A 203 4.51 29.87 -1.61
C SER A 203 5.14 30.88 -0.64
N GLU A 204 4.34 31.80 -0.09
CA GLU A 204 4.81 32.86 0.81
C GLU A 204 4.79 32.42 2.28
N SER A 205 3.86 31.55 2.65
CA SER A 205 3.74 31.04 4.01
C SER A 205 3.17 29.62 4.04
N ARG A 206 3.93 28.69 4.62
CA ARG A 206 3.50 27.28 4.78
C ARG A 206 2.29 27.10 5.69
N GLN A 207 1.92 28.12 6.47
CA GLN A 207 0.74 28.10 7.34
C GLN A 207 -0.55 28.50 6.61
N LYS A 208 -0.42 29.23 5.49
CA LYS A 208 -1.56 29.68 4.70
C LYS A 208 -1.86 28.65 3.62
N THR A 209 -3.12 28.28 3.51
CA THR A 209 -3.62 27.38 2.47
C THR A 209 -4.86 27.96 1.81
N GLU A 210 -5.06 27.62 0.54
CA GLU A 210 -6.25 27.97 -0.24
C GLU A 210 -6.95 26.67 -0.66
N LEU A 211 -8.28 26.64 -0.56
CA LEU A 211 -9.09 25.51 -1.04
C LEU A 211 -8.80 25.27 -2.53
N LEU A 212 -8.56 24.02 -2.90
CA LEU A 212 -8.23 23.69 -4.27
C LEU A 212 -9.50 23.59 -5.12
N THR A 213 -9.78 24.63 -5.90
CA THR A 213 -10.86 24.65 -6.90
C THR A 213 -10.30 24.46 -8.31
N LYS A 214 -11.19 24.33 -9.30
CA LYS A 214 -10.81 24.30 -10.72
C LYS A 214 -9.99 25.54 -11.09
N GLU A 215 -10.39 26.73 -10.64
CA GLU A 215 -9.70 28.00 -10.92
C GLU A 215 -8.30 28.02 -10.30
N VAL A 216 -8.15 27.55 -9.06
CA VAL A 216 -6.84 27.45 -8.40
C VAL A 216 -5.94 26.46 -9.15
N MET A 217 -6.50 25.34 -9.60
CA MET A 217 -5.78 24.34 -10.39
C MET A 217 -5.37 24.86 -11.77
N MET A 218 -6.24 25.62 -12.45
CA MET A 218 -5.90 26.30 -13.70
C MET A 218 -4.70 27.22 -13.49
N ARG A 219 -4.71 28.08 -12.45
CA ARG A 219 -3.56 28.94 -12.13
C ARG A 219 -2.28 28.16 -11.82
N LEU A 220 -2.40 26.97 -11.22
CA LEU A 220 -1.26 26.10 -10.92
C LEU A 220 -0.63 25.55 -12.21
N LEU A 221 -1.45 25.22 -13.21
CA LEU A 221 -1.02 24.68 -14.50
C LEU A 221 -0.67 25.77 -15.52
N GLU A 222 -1.18 26.99 -15.37
CA GLU A 222 -0.91 28.19 -16.20
C GLU A 222 0.46 28.82 -15.92
N VAL A 223 1.50 27.99 -15.92
CA VAL A 223 2.86 28.47 -16.13
C VAL A 223 3.52 27.58 -17.19
N ALA A 224 3.16 27.87 -18.44
CA ALA A 224 4.01 28.00 -19.63
C ALA A 224 3.17 28.55 -20.79
#